data_AF-A0A9N8PVX7-F1
#
_entry.id   AF-A0A9N8PVX7-F1
#
_cell.length_a   1.000
_cell.length_b   1.000
_cell.length_c   1.000
_cell.angle_alpha   90.00
_cell.angle_beta   90.00
_cell.angle_gamma   90.00
#
_symmetry.space_group_name_H-M   'P 1'
#
loop_
_entity.id
_entity.type
_entity.pdbx_description
1 polymer ?
#
loop_
_entity_poly.entity_id
_entity_poly.type
_entity_poly.pdbx_seq_one_letter_code
_entity_poly.pdbx_strand_id
1 'polypeptide(L)'
;MSFLELPLELRLIIYEHAAVEGAAVTIGACELTGKGADLVHRVHGDDRAPLPGLPPMHEPAILDSYSSRLLSVSEPARIDVSSPSSTPPDYVAPTHHSTLSSLLLLNHQINAELSTHFRRKNNKKTSLFVQFPLGLHVFKTKCPDFVRQARSIHIAGSYPKPTTTKQSPQLDQLAHLVSATLGKSPRYPIEKLEARIYFPGGDSYPRVWDDSSPASVILRNVCGGFIDMEVARGRHGTGIYVSVRPHPDNKRVISTVWRRLVEGDNGQPICGDWAVDKQWPEWNKDFAPSSPLP
;
A
#
# COMPACT_ATOMS: atom_id res chain seq x y z
N MET A 1 10.30 -32.67 -24.26
CA MET A 1 11.14 -32.37 -23.09
C MET A 1 10.28 -31.69 -22.06
N SER A 2 10.19 -32.29 -20.87
CA SER A 2 9.49 -31.72 -19.71
C SER A 2 10.35 -30.66 -19.04
N PHE A 3 9.74 -29.63 -18.46
CA PHE A 3 10.45 -28.56 -17.77
C PHE A 3 11.36 -29.09 -16.65
N LEU A 4 10.95 -30.15 -15.94
CA LEU A 4 11.73 -30.77 -14.87
C LEU A 4 12.94 -31.59 -15.36
N GLU A 5 13.03 -31.86 -16.66
CA GLU A 5 14.19 -32.53 -17.27
C GLU A 5 15.37 -31.56 -17.52
N LEU A 6 15.13 -30.25 -17.38
CA LEU A 6 16.19 -29.25 -17.47
C LEU A 6 17.16 -29.39 -16.28
N PRO A 7 18.48 -29.20 -16.51
CA PRO A 7 19.45 -29.04 -15.43
C PRO A 7 18.97 -28.08 -14.34
N LEU A 8 19.28 -28.40 -13.09
CA LEU A 8 18.84 -27.62 -11.93
C LEU A 8 19.22 -26.14 -12.08
N GLU A 9 20.41 -25.85 -12.57
CA GLU A 9 20.93 -24.49 -12.78
C GLU A 9 20.06 -23.71 -13.77
N LEU A 10 19.61 -24.33 -14.86
CA LEU A 10 18.72 -23.69 -15.84
C LEU A 10 17.32 -23.47 -15.27
N ARG A 11 16.79 -24.41 -14.49
CA ARG A 11 15.49 -24.24 -13.82
C ARG A 11 15.54 -23.12 -12.79
N LEU A 12 16.63 -23.03 -12.02
CA LEU A 12 16.84 -21.94 -11.07
C LEU A 12 16.93 -20.58 -11.76
N ILE A 13 17.64 -20.47 -12.90
CA ILE A 13 17.69 -19.24 -13.70
C ILE A 13 16.29 -18.88 -14.26
N ILE A 14 15.54 -19.88 -14.74
CA ILE A 14 14.17 -19.67 -15.23
C ILE A 14 13.25 -19.23 -14.10
N TYR A 15 13.35 -19.81 -12.90
CA TYR A 15 12.57 -19.33 -11.75
C TYR A 15 12.96 -17.90 -11.36
N GLU A 16 14.25 -17.55 -11.40
CA GLU A 16 14.72 -16.18 -11.10
C GLU A 16 14.14 -15.19 -12.10
N HIS A 17 14.11 -15.56 -13.39
CA HIS A 17 13.57 -14.73 -14.44
C HIS A 17 12.04 -14.71 -14.44
N ALA A 18 11.37 -15.81 -14.15
CA ALA A 18 9.91 -15.88 -14.05
C ALA A 18 9.40 -15.19 -12.77
N ALA A 19 10.19 -15.17 -11.71
CA ALA A 19 9.94 -14.39 -10.51
C ALA A 19 10.17 -12.88 -10.74
N VAL A 20 9.84 -12.34 -11.93
CA VAL A 20 9.72 -10.89 -12.15
C VAL A 20 8.74 -10.35 -11.12
N GLU A 21 9.29 -9.88 -10.01
CA GLU A 21 8.58 -9.07 -9.04
C GLU A 21 8.44 -7.68 -9.66
N GLY A 22 7.20 -7.22 -9.82
CA GLY A 22 6.92 -5.87 -10.30
C GLY A 22 7.68 -4.85 -9.46
N ALA A 23 8.29 -3.85 -10.11
CA ALA A 23 8.96 -2.77 -9.39
C ALA A 23 7.99 -2.00 -8.47
N ALA A 24 6.70 -2.04 -8.78
CA ALA A 24 5.62 -1.42 -8.02
C ALA A 24 4.40 -2.35 -7.96
N VAL A 25 3.74 -2.42 -6.81
CA VAL A 25 2.44 -3.08 -6.63
C VAL A 25 1.52 -2.11 -5.92
N THR A 26 0.31 -1.89 -6.45
CA THR A 26 -0.69 -1.02 -5.81
C THR A 26 -1.84 -1.83 -5.23
N ILE A 27 -2.20 -1.55 -3.98
CA ILE A 27 -3.16 -2.31 -3.20
C ILE A 27 -4.20 -1.36 -2.63
N GLY A 28 -5.46 -1.63 -2.89
CA GLY A 28 -6.57 -0.79 -2.45
C GLY A 28 -7.91 -1.49 -2.54
N ALA A 29 -8.97 -0.70 -2.43
CA ALA A 29 -10.33 -1.10 -2.67
C ALA A 29 -11.00 -0.06 -3.58
N CYS A 30 -11.73 -0.54 -4.60
CA CYS A 30 -12.44 0.32 -5.54
C CYS A 30 -13.94 0.27 -5.27
N GLU A 31 -14.60 1.41 -5.45
CA GLU A 31 -16.07 1.48 -5.50
C GLU A 31 -16.57 0.90 -6.84
N LEU A 32 -17.61 0.08 -6.77
CA LEU A 32 -18.31 -0.45 -7.92
C LEU A 32 -19.41 0.54 -8.36
N THR A 33 -19.44 0.86 -9.65
CA THR A 33 -20.45 1.73 -10.27
C THR A 33 -21.15 0.99 -11.41
N GLY A 34 -22.44 1.27 -11.62
CA GLY A 34 -23.22 0.58 -12.67
C GLY A 34 -24.69 0.45 -12.30
N LYS A 35 -25.42 -0.41 -13.02
CA LYS A 35 -26.83 -0.71 -12.72
C LYS A 35 -26.93 -1.67 -11.53
N GLY A 36 -28.02 -1.55 -10.76
CA GLY A 36 -28.21 -2.32 -9.52
C GLY A 36 -28.10 -3.84 -9.69
N ALA A 37 -28.68 -4.41 -10.75
CA ALA A 37 -28.59 -5.85 -11.02
C ALA A 37 -27.15 -6.31 -11.29
N ASP A 38 -26.42 -5.56 -12.13
CA ASP A 38 -25.03 -5.86 -12.48
C ASP A 38 -24.12 -5.76 -11.25
N LEU A 39 -24.36 -4.76 -10.39
CA LEU A 39 -23.61 -4.59 -9.15
C LEU A 39 -23.85 -5.74 -8.16
N VAL A 40 -25.11 -6.17 -7.97
CA VAL A 40 -25.43 -7.30 -7.09
C VAL A 40 -24.82 -8.58 -7.64
N HIS A 41 -24.91 -8.81 -8.96
CA HIS A 41 -24.24 -9.94 -9.61
C HIS A 41 -22.73 -9.89 -9.42
N ARG A 42 -22.10 -8.72 -9.52
CA ARG A 42 -20.65 -8.57 -9.35
C ARG A 42 -20.18 -8.92 -7.93
N VAL A 43 -20.98 -8.57 -6.92
CA VAL A 43 -20.63 -8.77 -5.50
C VAL A 43 -21.01 -10.17 -5.00
N HIS A 44 -22.13 -10.72 -5.47
CA HIS A 44 -22.77 -11.92 -4.92
C HIS A 44 -23.07 -13.03 -5.94
N GLY A 45 -22.90 -12.77 -7.24
CA GLY A 45 -23.03 -13.78 -8.28
C GLY A 45 -21.89 -14.79 -8.23
N ASP A 46 -22.04 -15.91 -8.92
CA ASP A 46 -20.99 -16.93 -9.11
C ASP A 46 -20.33 -17.41 -7.80
N ASP A 47 -21.13 -17.59 -6.74
CA ASP A 47 -20.68 -17.97 -5.39
C ASP A 47 -19.62 -17.03 -4.77
N ARG A 48 -19.52 -15.78 -5.27
CA ARG A 48 -18.63 -14.77 -4.73
C ARG A 48 -19.08 -14.32 -3.35
N ALA A 49 -18.13 -14.26 -2.42
CA ALA A 49 -18.32 -13.68 -1.11
C ALA A 49 -17.54 -12.36 -1.01
N PRO A 50 -18.19 -11.21 -0.71
CA PRO A 50 -17.49 -9.96 -0.50
C PRO A 50 -16.49 -10.06 0.65
N LEU A 51 -15.36 -9.36 0.54
CA LEU A 51 -14.34 -9.36 1.58
C LEU A 51 -14.92 -8.75 2.88
N PRO A 52 -15.00 -9.51 3.99
CA PRO A 52 -15.59 -9.01 5.23
C PRO A 52 -14.84 -7.80 5.77
N GLY A 53 -15.52 -6.68 5.99
CA GLY A 53 -14.92 -5.45 6.52
C GLY A 53 -14.65 -4.36 5.47
N LEU A 54 -14.85 -4.64 4.18
CA LEU A 54 -14.98 -3.59 3.17
C LEU A 54 -16.37 -2.94 3.22
N PRO A 55 -16.50 -1.66 2.81
CA PRO A 55 -17.81 -1.04 2.63
C PRO A 55 -18.65 -1.79 1.58
N PRO A 56 -19.99 -1.66 1.62
CA PRO A 56 -20.85 -2.19 0.57
C PRO A 56 -20.40 -1.70 -0.81
N MET A 57 -20.57 -2.53 -1.84
CA MET A 57 -20.25 -2.17 -3.23
C MET A 57 -18.77 -1.82 -3.45
N HIS A 58 -17.88 -2.36 -2.63
CA HIS A 58 -16.44 -2.24 -2.83
C HIS A 58 -15.82 -3.60 -3.12
N GLU A 59 -14.85 -3.64 -4.03
CA GLU A 59 -14.08 -4.83 -4.39
C GLU A 59 -12.59 -4.57 -4.10
N PRO A 60 -11.84 -5.56 -3.55
CA PRO A 60 -10.39 -5.42 -3.42
C PRO A 60 -9.72 -5.28 -4.79
N ALA A 61 -8.75 -4.39 -4.89
CA ALA A 61 -7.95 -4.18 -6.10
C ALA A 61 -6.46 -4.36 -5.78
N ILE A 62 -5.80 -5.26 -6.49
CA ILE A 62 -4.35 -5.51 -6.41
C ILE A 62 -3.81 -5.42 -7.83
N LEU A 63 -2.94 -4.44 -8.08
CA LEU A 63 -2.37 -4.16 -9.38
C LEU A 63 -0.86 -4.44 -9.33
N ASP A 64 -0.33 -5.09 -10.35
CA ASP A 64 1.10 -5.38 -10.55
C ASP A 64 1.90 -4.16 -11.08
N SER A 65 1.25 -3.00 -11.09
CA SER A 65 1.83 -1.70 -11.45
C SER A 65 1.42 -0.61 -10.45
N TYR A 66 2.08 0.54 -10.55
CA TYR A 66 1.65 1.74 -9.85
C TYR A 66 0.32 2.28 -10.42
N SER A 67 -0.60 2.67 -9.53
CA SER A 67 -1.86 3.34 -9.89
C SER A 67 -2.13 4.50 -8.95
N SER A 68 -1.94 5.72 -9.44
CA SER A 68 -2.23 6.95 -8.69
C SER A 68 -3.72 7.09 -8.35
N ARG A 69 -4.61 6.67 -9.26
CA ARG A 69 -6.07 6.73 -9.07
C ARG A 69 -6.56 5.85 -7.91
N LEU A 70 -5.92 4.71 -7.69
CA LEU A 70 -6.27 3.81 -6.58
C LEU A 70 -5.88 4.41 -5.21
N LEU A 71 -4.88 5.29 -5.18
CA LEU A 71 -4.41 5.98 -3.98
C LEU A 71 -5.06 7.36 -3.79
N SER A 72 -5.68 7.90 -4.85
CA SER A 72 -6.24 9.25 -4.87
C SER A 72 -7.42 9.42 -3.92
N VAL A 73 -7.41 10.53 -3.19
CA VAL A 73 -8.49 10.94 -2.29
C VAL A 73 -9.57 11.72 -3.03
N SER A 74 -9.16 12.59 -3.96
CA SER A 74 -10.02 13.47 -4.75
C SER A 74 -10.69 12.75 -5.91
N GLU A 75 -9.97 11.86 -6.57
CA GLU A 75 -10.40 11.12 -7.76
C GLU A 75 -10.18 9.61 -7.58
N PRO A 76 -10.89 8.97 -6.64
CA PRO A 76 -10.71 7.56 -6.34
C PRO A 76 -11.05 6.67 -7.55
N ALA A 77 -10.31 5.58 -7.70
CA ALA A 77 -10.56 4.57 -8.73
C ALA A 77 -11.95 3.93 -8.53
N ARG A 78 -12.67 3.78 -9.65
CA ARG A 78 -14.00 3.16 -9.72
C ARG A 78 -14.00 2.09 -10.79
N ILE A 79 -14.76 1.03 -10.53
CA ILE A 79 -14.97 -0.06 -11.49
C ILE A 79 -16.39 0.08 -12.04
N ASP A 80 -16.51 0.42 -13.32
CA ASP A 80 -17.79 0.41 -14.00
C ASP A 80 -18.14 -1.02 -14.45
N VAL A 81 -19.10 -1.62 -13.76
CA VAL A 81 -19.55 -3.01 -14.01
C VAL A 81 -20.32 -3.11 -15.33
N SER A 82 -20.82 -2.01 -15.87
CA SER A 82 -21.59 -2.00 -17.13
C SER A 82 -20.72 -1.90 -18.40
N SER A 83 -19.42 -1.67 -18.25
CA SER A 83 -18.50 -1.61 -19.38
C SER A 83 -18.13 -3.02 -19.90
N PRO A 84 -18.26 -3.33 -21.20
CA PRO A 84 -17.84 -4.62 -21.74
C PRO A 84 -16.31 -4.84 -21.70
N SER A 85 -15.53 -3.77 -21.45
CA SER A 85 -14.09 -3.85 -21.18
C SER A 85 -13.74 -4.03 -19.70
N SER A 86 -14.72 -3.89 -18.80
CA SER A 86 -14.57 -4.34 -17.42
C SER A 86 -14.78 -5.85 -17.37
N THR A 87 -13.88 -6.55 -18.06
CA THR A 87 -13.67 -7.97 -17.85
C THR A 87 -13.75 -8.18 -16.35
N PRO A 88 -14.68 -9.01 -15.86
CA PRO A 88 -14.65 -9.33 -14.46
C PRO A 88 -13.26 -9.87 -14.14
N PRO A 89 -12.69 -9.57 -12.96
CA PRO A 89 -11.71 -10.43 -12.36
C PRO A 89 -12.40 -11.77 -11.96
N ASP A 90 -13.17 -12.36 -12.88
CA ASP A 90 -13.63 -13.75 -12.96
C ASP A 90 -12.73 -14.57 -13.87
N TYR A 91 -11.50 -14.10 -14.09
CA TYR A 91 -10.47 -14.96 -13.57
C TYR A 91 -10.28 -14.52 -12.13
N VAL A 92 -10.63 -15.42 -11.20
CA VAL A 92 -9.88 -15.58 -9.97
C VAL A 92 -8.41 -15.49 -10.36
N ALA A 93 -7.83 -14.30 -10.36
CA ALA A 93 -6.39 -14.13 -10.40
C ALA A 93 -5.99 -14.86 -9.13
N PRO A 94 -5.30 -16.02 -9.24
CA PRO A 94 -5.11 -16.92 -8.13
C PRO A 94 -4.38 -16.14 -7.05
N THR A 95 -5.15 -15.69 -6.06
CA THR A 95 -4.66 -15.08 -4.83
C THR A 95 -3.56 -14.03 -4.99
N HIS A 96 -3.48 -13.26 -6.10
CA HIS A 96 -2.29 -12.44 -6.46
C HIS A 96 -1.01 -12.94 -5.79
N HIS A 97 -0.72 -14.21 -5.99
CA HIS A 97 0.54 -14.76 -5.57
C HIS A 97 1.59 -14.06 -6.43
N SER A 98 2.64 -13.53 -5.82
CA SER A 98 3.83 -13.17 -6.59
C SER A 98 4.16 -14.35 -7.51
N THR A 99 4.70 -14.15 -8.71
CA THR A 99 5.01 -15.28 -9.61
C THR A 99 5.83 -16.35 -8.88
N LEU A 100 6.67 -15.94 -7.92
CA LEU A 100 7.38 -16.80 -6.98
C LEU A 100 6.45 -17.63 -6.08
N SER A 101 5.43 -17.03 -5.46
CA SER A 101 4.41 -17.74 -4.69
C SER A 101 3.61 -18.73 -5.54
N SER A 102 3.28 -18.39 -6.78
CA SER A 102 2.62 -19.32 -7.72
C SER A 102 3.54 -20.50 -8.05
N LEU A 103 4.83 -20.26 -8.30
CA LEU A 103 5.82 -21.30 -8.54
C LEU A 103 6.01 -22.24 -7.33
N LEU A 104 5.96 -21.71 -6.10
CA LEU A 104 6.03 -22.50 -4.87
C LEU A 104 4.82 -23.45 -4.70
N LEU A 105 3.65 -23.08 -5.23
CA LEU A 105 2.42 -23.85 -5.09
C LEU A 105 2.24 -24.92 -6.17
N LEU A 106 2.93 -24.80 -7.31
CA LEU A 106 2.70 -25.68 -8.46
C LEU A 106 3.32 -27.09 -8.30
N ASN A 107 4.43 -27.25 -7.57
CA ASN A 107 5.10 -28.55 -7.48
C ASN A 107 6.04 -28.67 -6.26
N HIS A 108 6.02 -29.81 -5.58
CA HIS A 108 6.84 -30.06 -4.38
C HIS A 108 8.34 -30.06 -4.66
N GLN A 109 8.78 -30.52 -5.83
CA GLN A 109 10.18 -30.49 -6.25
C GLN A 109 10.62 -29.05 -6.55
N ILE A 110 9.79 -28.27 -7.25
CA ILE A 110 10.04 -26.85 -7.49
C ILE A 110 10.11 -26.10 -6.16
N ASN A 111 9.20 -26.39 -5.22
CA ASN A 111 9.21 -25.80 -3.88
C ASN A 111 10.48 -26.17 -3.10
N ALA A 112 10.91 -27.43 -3.11
CA ALA A 112 12.15 -27.85 -2.47
C ALA A 112 13.37 -27.14 -3.09
N GLU A 113 13.44 -27.08 -4.42
CA GLU A 113 14.53 -26.41 -5.12
C GLU A 113 14.58 -24.90 -4.84
N LEU A 114 13.43 -24.23 -4.88
CA LEU A 114 13.31 -22.83 -4.50
C LEU A 114 13.67 -22.64 -3.03
N SER A 115 13.15 -23.45 -2.11
CA SER A 115 13.41 -23.31 -0.67
C SER A 115 14.86 -23.59 -0.29
N THR A 116 15.55 -24.49 -1.01
CA THR A 116 16.91 -24.93 -0.71
C THR A 116 17.98 -24.13 -1.46
N HIS A 117 17.78 -23.83 -2.75
CA HIS A 117 18.80 -23.22 -3.61
C HIS A 117 18.57 -21.74 -3.88
N PHE A 118 17.32 -21.28 -3.89
CA PHE A 118 17.09 -19.87 -3.57
C PHE A 118 17.23 -19.75 -2.05
N ARG A 119 18.47 -19.50 -1.58
CA ARG A 119 18.60 -18.47 -0.56
C ARG A 119 17.81 -17.32 -1.15
N ARG A 120 16.63 -16.99 -0.61
CA ARG A 120 15.91 -15.77 -0.97
C ARG A 120 16.96 -14.67 -0.85
N LYS A 121 17.67 -14.36 -1.93
CA LYS A 121 18.19 -13.04 -2.18
C LYS A 121 16.90 -12.29 -2.13
N ASN A 122 16.67 -11.67 -0.97
CA ASN A 122 15.67 -10.66 -0.76
C ASN A 122 16.03 -9.59 -1.79
N ASN A 123 15.71 -9.84 -3.06
CA ASN A 123 15.71 -8.89 -4.15
C ASN A 123 14.47 -8.05 -3.88
N LYS A 124 14.48 -7.38 -2.72
CA LYS A 124 13.51 -6.41 -2.29
C LYS A 124 13.66 -5.25 -3.26
N LYS A 125 13.01 -5.38 -4.40
CA LYS A 125 12.96 -4.38 -5.46
C LYS A 125 11.54 -3.83 -5.61
N THR A 126 10.58 -4.49 -4.98
CA THR A 126 9.15 -4.14 -5.01
C THR A 126 8.85 -2.97 -4.09
N SER A 127 8.31 -1.91 -4.66
CA SER A 127 7.67 -0.83 -3.91
C SER A 127 6.19 -1.14 -3.77
N LEU A 128 5.70 -1.32 -2.54
CA LEU A 128 4.27 -1.48 -2.28
C LEU A 128 3.63 -0.11 -2.12
N PHE A 129 2.54 0.15 -2.83
CA PHE A 129 1.71 1.34 -2.69
C PHE A 129 0.36 0.90 -2.14
N VAL A 130 -0.03 1.42 -0.97
CA VAL A 130 -1.19 0.93 -0.22
C VAL A 130 -2.14 2.08 0.07
N GLN A 131 -3.38 1.92 -0.34
CA GLN A 131 -4.44 2.86 -0.06
C GLN A 131 -4.80 2.83 1.44
N PHE A 132 -4.93 3.98 2.07
CA PHE A 132 -5.37 4.12 3.45
C PHE A 132 -6.82 4.63 3.52
N PRO A 133 -7.70 4.02 4.35
CA PRO A 133 -7.43 2.89 5.25
C PRO A 133 -7.75 1.51 4.65
N LEU A 134 -8.53 1.43 3.57
CA LEU A 134 -9.09 0.17 3.05
C LEU A 134 -8.04 -0.78 2.47
N GLY A 135 -7.02 -0.25 1.78
CA GLY A 135 -5.94 -1.04 1.20
C GLY A 135 -5.11 -1.79 2.24
N LEU A 136 -4.97 -1.28 3.48
CA LEU A 136 -4.33 -2.01 4.58
C LEU A 136 -5.08 -3.30 4.92
N HIS A 137 -6.41 -3.26 4.86
CA HIS A 137 -7.24 -4.43 5.15
C HIS A 137 -7.14 -5.46 4.02
N VAL A 138 -7.19 -5.01 2.76
CA VAL A 138 -6.97 -5.87 1.59
C VAL A 138 -5.58 -6.50 1.64
N PHE A 139 -4.55 -5.71 1.94
CA PHE A 139 -3.18 -6.18 2.09
C PHE A 139 -3.05 -7.29 3.13
N LYS A 140 -3.59 -7.09 4.34
CA LYS A 140 -3.53 -8.09 5.41
C LYS A 140 -4.26 -9.40 5.07
N THR A 141 -5.38 -9.31 4.33
CA THR A 141 -6.28 -10.45 4.10
C THR A 141 -5.95 -11.24 2.84
N LYS A 142 -5.55 -10.56 1.75
CA LYS A 142 -5.37 -11.19 0.43
C LYS A 142 -3.91 -11.40 0.04
N CYS A 143 -3.01 -10.48 0.43
CA CYS A 143 -1.62 -10.52 0.00
C CYS A 143 -0.60 -10.20 1.12
N PRO A 144 -0.69 -10.86 2.29
CA PRO A 144 0.21 -10.56 3.41
C PRO A 144 1.68 -10.89 3.10
N ASP A 145 1.95 -11.79 2.16
CA ASP A 145 3.31 -12.21 1.82
C ASP A 145 4.08 -11.18 0.99
N PHE A 146 3.42 -10.18 0.40
CA PHE A 146 4.10 -9.11 -0.33
C PHE A 146 5.05 -8.30 0.57
N VAL A 147 4.79 -8.27 1.88
CA VAL A 147 5.71 -7.65 2.84
C VAL A 147 7.12 -8.27 2.80
N ARG A 148 7.23 -9.56 2.45
CA ARG A 148 8.52 -10.27 2.42
C ARG A 148 9.41 -9.79 1.29
N GLN A 149 8.78 -9.29 0.22
CA GLN A 149 9.40 -8.84 -1.03
C GLN A 149 9.51 -7.31 -1.09
N ALA A 150 8.86 -6.60 -0.16
CA ALA A 150 8.86 -5.15 -0.12
C ALA A 150 10.27 -4.59 0.15
N ARG A 151 10.75 -3.75 -0.75
CA ARG A 151 11.83 -2.78 -0.49
C ARG A 151 11.31 -1.61 0.29
N SER A 152 10.13 -1.14 -0.08
CA SER A 152 9.52 0.05 0.49
C SER A 152 8.01 -0.08 0.50
N ILE A 153 7.40 0.64 1.43
CA ILE A 153 5.95 0.72 1.56
C ILE A 153 5.57 2.19 1.52
N HIS A 154 4.67 2.54 0.62
CA HIS A 154 4.13 3.87 0.39
C HIS A 154 2.65 3.82 0.70
N ILE A 155 2.19 4.59 1.67
CA ILE A 155 0.81 4.60 2.12
C ILE A 155 0.21 5.95 1.72
N ALA A 156 -0.94 5.95 1.06
CA ALA A 156 -1.63 7.18 0.70
C ALA A 156 -3.13 7.06 0.93
N GLY A 157 -3.75 8.13 1.40
CA GLY A 157 -5.21 8.17 1.51
C GLY A 157 -5.68 9.25 2.47
N SER A 158 -6.91 9.08 2.95
CA SER A 158 -7.56 10.05 3.84
C SER A 158 -7.94 9.44 5.18
N TYR A 159 -7.80 10.22 6.24
CA TYR A 159 -8.29 9.90 7.58
C TYR A 159 -9.43 10.85 7.96
N PRO A 160 -10.68 10.48 7.65
CA PRO A 160 -11.84 11.32 7.97
C PRO A 160 -12.04 11.42 9.48
N LYS A 161 -12.82 12.42 9.91
CA LYS A 161 -13.20 12.58 11.32
C LYS A 161 -13.88 11.29 11.80
N PRO A 162 -13.41 10.65 12.88
CA PRO A 162 -14.04 9.43 13.39
C PRO A 162 -15.49 9.75 13.75
N THR A 163 -16.44 9.07 13.10
CA THR A 163 -17.87 9.20 13.36
C THR A 163 -18.30 8.41 14.60
N THR A 164 -17.46 7.50 15.08
CA THR A 164 -17.71 6.66 16.27
C THR A 164 -16.45 6.50 17.12
N THR A 165 -16.62 6.28 18.42
CA THR A 165 -15.54 6.18 19.43
C THR A 165 -14.77 4.85 19.40
N LYS A 166 -15.06 3.94 18.47
CA LYS A 166 -14.40 2.63 18.41
C LYS A 166 -13.05 2.75 17.70
N GLN A 167 -12.00 2.15 18.27
CA GLN A 167 -10.71 2.00 17.61
C GLN A 167 -10.92 1.31 16.25
N SER A 168 -10.41 1.93 15.20
CA SER A 168 -10.58 1.42 13.85
C SER A 168 -9.59 0.26 13.62
N PRO A 169 -10.05 -0.94 13.20
CA PRO A 169 -9.20 -2.11 13.01
C PRO A 169 -8.06 -1.87 12.01
N GLN A 170 -8.18 -0.84 11.17
CA GLN A 170 -7.17 -0.43 10.20
C GLN A 170 -5.94 0.21 10.87
N LEU A 171 -6.09 0.86 12.02
CA LEU A 171 -4.95 1.38 12.78
C LEU A 171 -4.14 0.27 13.44
N ASP A 172 -4.79 -0.81 13.88
CA ASP A 172 -4.09 -2.01 14.38
C ASP A 172 -3.34 -2.72 13.24
N GLN A 173 -3.93 -2.74 12.04
CA GLN A 173 -3.26 -3.26 10.85
C GLN A 173 -2.02 -2.43 10.49
N LEU A 174 -2.12 -1.09 10.57
CA LEU A 174 -0.99 -0.19 10.39
C LEU A 174 0.09 -0.42 11.45
N ALA A 175 -0.28 -0.52 12.72
CA ALA A 175 0.64 -0.77 13.83
C ALA A 175 1.41 -2.10 13.64
N HIS A 176 0.70 -3.15 13.24
CA HIS A 176 1.30 -4.45 12.96
C HIS A 176 2.26 -4.39 11.75
N LEU A 177 1.88 -3.68 10.68
CA LEU A 177 2.73 -3.50 9.50
C LEU A 177 4.03 -2.76 9.85
N VAL A 178 3.93 -1.64 10.56
CA VAL A 178 5.08 -0.84 10.99
C VAL A 178 5.97 -1.64 11.94
N SER A 179 5.39 -2.35 12.92
CA SER A 179 6.18 -3.18 13.85
C SER A 179 6.91 -4.32 13.15
N ALA A 180 6.26 -4.96 12.17
CA ALA A 180 6.85 -6.06 11.41
C ALA A 180 8.01 -5.61 10.50
N THR A 181 8.05 -4.34 10.11
CA THR A 181 8.99 -3.81 9.11
C THR A 181 10.04 -2.86 9.66
N LEU A 182 9.73 -2.09 10.71
CA LEU A 182 10.55 -1.02 11.30
C LEU A 182 10.55 -1.06 12.85
N GLY A 183 10.05 -2.14 13.45
CA GLY A 183 10.11 -2.37 14.89
C GLY A 183 11.53 -2.70 15.38
N LYS A 184 11.67 -3.02 16.67
CA LYS A 184 12.98 -3.31 17.31
C LYS A 184 13.70 -4.52 16.68
N SER A 185 12.93 -5.53 16.28
CA SER A 185 13.39 -6.74 15.61
C SER A 185 12.48 -7.01 14.41
N PRO A 186 12.66 -6.28 13.30
CA PRO A 186 11.74 -6.35 12.19
C PRO A 186 11.82 -7.73 11.52
N ARG A 187 10.68 -8.40 11.41
CA ARG A 187 10.58 -9.70 10.72
C ARG A 187 10.82 -9.55 9.22
N TYR A 188 10.40 -8.43 8.65
CA TYR A 188 10.46 -8.11 7.24
C TYR A 188 11.04 -6.70 7.05
N PRO A 189 12.36 -6.51 7.27
CA PRO A 189 12.95 -5.17 7.26
C PRO A 189 12.79 -4.52 5.89
N ILE A 190 12.41 -3.24 5.85
CA ILE A 190 12.28 -2.46 4.61
C ILE A 190 13.29 -1.30 4.61
N GLU A 191 13.59 -0.77 3.43
CA GLU A 191 14.51 0.37 3.27
C GLU A 191 13.82 1.71 3.54
N LYS A 192 12.50 1.81 3.27
CA LYS A 192 11.73 3.04 3.47
C LYS A 192 10.25 2.73 3.68
N LEU A 193 9.66 3.37 4.71
CA LEU A 193 8.22 3.57 4.80
C LEU A 193 7.94 5.04 4.46
N GLU A 194 6.96 5.28 3.61
CA GLU A 194 6.45 6.60 3.30
C GLU A 194 4.93 6.58 3.51
N ALA A 195 4.38 7.60 4.17
CA ALA A 195 2.95 7.71 4.43
C ALA A 195 2.48 9.15 4.19
N ARG A 196 1.48 9.32 3.33
CA ARG A 196 0.81 10.58 2.99
C ARG A 196 -0.66 10.49 3.33
N ILE A 197 -1.02 11.02 4.48
CA ILE A 197 -2.38 10.94 5.01
C ILE A 197 -3.01 12.33 5.03
N TYR A 198 -4.12 12.49 4.33
CA TYR A 198 -4.90 13.71 4.30
C TYR A 198 -6.04 13.69 5.34
N PHE A 199 -6.06 14.69 6.21
CA PHE A 199 -7.08 14.89 7.23
C PHE A 199 -8.03 16.00 6.77
N PRO A 200 -9.26 15.68 6.31
CA PRO A 200 -10.19 16.69 5.81
C PRO A 200 -10.82 17.51 6.95
N GLY A 201 -11.12 18.77 6.67
CA GLY A 201 -11.77 19.73 7.56
C GLY A 201 -10.83 20.83 8.07
N GLY A 202 -11.34 22.06 8.25
CA GLY A 202 -10.53 23.19 8.72
C GLY A 202 -10.04 23.06 10.18
N ASP A 203 -10.67 22.19 10.97
CA ASP A 203 -10.31 21.84 12.35
C ASP A 203 -9.45 20.56 12.44
N SER A 204 -8.86 20.11 11.34
CA SER A 204 -8.20 18.80 11.27
C SER A 204 -6.84 18.73 11.97
N TYR A 205 -6.16 19.86 12.18
CA TYR A 205 -4.77 19.87 12.68
C TYR A 205 -4.58 19.19 14.05
N PRO A 206 -5.40 19.43 15.09
CA PRO A 206 -5.27 18.71 16.35
C PRO A 206 -5.35 17.19 16.18
N ARG A 207 -6.21 16.70 15.27
CA ARG A 207 -6.44 15.27 15.04
C ARG A 207 -5.23 14.52 14.49
N VAL A 208 -4.28 15.24 13.91
CA VAL A 208 -3.00 14.68 13.49
C VAL A 208 -2.23 14.09 14.67
N TRP A 209 -2.37 14.69 15.84
CA TRP A 209 -1.58 14.38 17.03
C TRP A 209 -2.33 13.53 18.04
N ASP A 210 -3.58 13.16 17.75
CA ASP A 210 -4.36 12.24 18.59
C ASP A 210 -3.63 10.90 18.72
N ASP A 211 -3.77 10.23 19.86
CA ASP A 211 -3.16 8.91 20.11
C ASP A 211 -3.63 7.82 19.14
N SER A 212 -4.80 8.03 18.54
CA SER A 212 -5.42 7.20 17.52
C SER A 212 -5.22 7.74 16.09
N SER A 213 -4.31 8.70 15.87
CA SER A 213 -3.99 9.15 14.53
C SER A 213 -3.03 8.18 13.83
N PRO A 214 -3.09 8.06 12.49
CA PRO A 214 -2.10 7.28 11.72
C PRO A 214 -0.66 7.71 11.97
N ALA A 215 -0.42 9.03 12.15
CA ALA A 215 0.90 9.57 12.40
C ALA A 215 1.44 9.09 13.76
N SER A 216 0.64 9.22 14.82
CA SER A 216 0.98 8.72 16.16
C SER A 216 1.20 7.22 16.18
N VAL A 217 0.36 6.45 15.44
CA VAL A 217 0.51 5.00 15.30
C VAL A 217 1.85 4.65 14.63
N ILE A 218 2.23 5.32 13.55
CA ILE A 218 3.54 5.09 12.90
C ILE A 218 4.67 5.41 13.90
N LEU A 219 4.66 6.61 14.48
CA LEU A 219 5.72 7.08 15.38
C LEU A 219 5.89 6.22 16.64
N ARG A 220 4.81 5.61 17.14
CA ARG A 220 4.87 4.73 18.32
C ARG A 220 5.45 3.36 17.99
N ASN A 221 5.24 2.85 16.78
CA ASN A 221 5.65 1.50 16.39
C ASN A 221 7.03 1.43 15.71
N VAL A 222 7.59 2.57 15.30
CA VAL A 222 8.97 2.67 14.82
C VAL A 222 9.94 2.68 16.00
N CYS A 223 10.92 1.78 16.01
CA CYS A 223 11.91 1.69 17.09
C CYS A 223 13.09 2.66 16.92
N GLY A 224 13.43 3.01 15.69
CA GLY A 224 14.59 3.83 15.34
C GLY A 224 14.56 4.18 13.85
N GLY A 225 15.50 5.00 13.40
CA GLY A 225 15.55 5.47 12.02
C GLY A 225 15.61 6.99 11.90
N PHE A 226 15.86 7.44 10.67
CA PHE A 226 15.56 8.80 10.24
C PHE A 226 14.06 8.90 9.98
N ILE A 227 13.39 9.74 10.75
CA ILE A 227 11.96 10.00 10.69
C ILE A 227 11.79 11.44 10.22
N ASP A 228 11.53 11.60 8.94
CA ASP A 228 11.30 12.89 8.29
C ASP A 228 9.79 13.12 8.18
N MET A 229 9.30 14.22 8.74
CA MET A 229 7.88 14.57 8.77
C MET A 229 7.63 15.92 8.11
N GLU A 230 6.57 16.00 7.31
CA GLU A 230 6.06 17.27 6.79
C GLU A 230 4.57 17.40 7.15
N VAL A 231 4.24 18.54 7.76
CA VAL A 231 2.87 18.89 8.17
C VAL A 231 2.40 20.05 7.31
N ALA A 232 1.60 19.73 6.30
CA ALA A 232 1.02 20.71 5.39
C ALA A 232 -0.36 21.14 5.93
N ARG A 233 -0.49 22.37 6.43
CA ARG A 233 -1.74 22.88 7.02
C ARG A 233 -2.44 23.85 6.06
N GLY A 234 -3.71 23.57 5.76
CA GLY A 234 -4.54 24.37 4.86
C GLY A 234 -5.83 24.82 5.52
N ARG A 235 -6.68 25.47 4.71
CA ARG A 235 -8.03 25.88 5.11
C ARG A 235 -9.01 24.70 5.10
N HIS A 236 -8.84 23.80 4.13
CA HIS A 236 -9.77 22.70 3.86
C HIS A 236 -9.35 21.38 4.50
N GLY A 237 -8.09 21.27 4.95
CA GLY A 237 -7.57 20.10 5.62
C GLY A 237 -6.12 20.25 6.08
N THR A 238 -5.54 19.14 6.52
CA THR A 238 -4.13 19.02 6.89
C THR A 238 -3.56 17.75 6.27
N GLY A 239 -2.48 17.88 5.51
CA GLY A 239 -1.69 16.77 4.99
C GLY A 239 -0.55 16.42 5.94
N ILE A 240 -0.35 15.12 6.17
CA ILE A 240 0.77 14.60 6.95
C ILE A 240 1.57 13.63 6.12
N TYR A 241 2.83 14.00 5.93
CA TYR A 241 3.84 13.16 5.31
C TYR A 241 4.75 12.63 6.41
N VAL A 242 4.96 11.32 6.44
CA VAL A 242 5.93 10.66 7.31
C VAL A 242 6.78 9.75 6.45
N SER A 243 8.09 9.96 6.44
CA SER A 243 9.07 9.06 5.84
C SER A 243 9.97 8.50 6.92
N VAL A 244 10.14 7.19 6.94
CA VAL A 244 10.97 6.47 7.91
C VAL A 244 11.97 5.61 7.16
N ARG A 245 13.26 5.81 7.48
CA ARG A 245 14.37 5.04 6.93
C ARG A 245 15.18 4.44 8.08
N PRO A 246 15.59 3.16 8.04
CA PRO A 246 16.43 2.58 9.08
C PRO A 246 17.74 3.35 9.28
N HIS A 247 18.14 3.51 10.55
CA HIS A 247 19.44 4.09 10.91
C HIS A 247 20.42 2.95 11.23
N PRO A 248 21.68 2.98 10.74
CA PRO A 248 22.66 1.91 11.01
C PRO A 248 22.83 1.59 12.50
N ASP A 249 22.95 2.63 13.34
CA ASP A 249 23.06 2.49 14.80
C ASP A 249 21.71 2.29 15.52
N ASN A 250 20.60 2.10 14.80
CA ASN A 250 19.24 2.06 15.36
C ASN A 250 18.86 3.28 16.22
N LYS A 251 19.51 4.44 15.98
CA LYS A 251 19.18 5.72 16.63
C LYS A 251 17.88 6.27 16.04
N ARG A 252 17.10 6.95 16.87
CA ARG A 252 15.88 7.63 16.45
C ARG A 252 16.19 9.12 16.24
N VAL A 253 16.11 9.58 14.99
CA VAL A 253 16.31 10.98 14.61
C VAL A 253 15.03 11.47 13.97
N ILE A 254 14.41 12.51 14.53
CA ILE A 254 13.16 13.07 14.02
C ILE A 254 13.40 14.48 13.51
N SER A 255 12.95 14.74 12.29
CA SER A 255 12.91 16.08 11.68
C SER A 255 11.48 16.37 11.27
N THR A 256 10.96 17.55 11.63
CA THR A 256 9.59 17.94 11.28
C THR A 256 9.59 19.33 10.69
N VAL A 257 8.93 19.48 9.53
CA VAL A 257 8.71 20.78 8.88
C VAL A 257 7.22 21.07 8.76
N TRP A 258 6.84 22.32 8.99
CA TRP A 258 5.48 22.79 8.79
C TRP A 258 5.41 23.60 7.50
N ARG A 259 4.39 23.36 6.69
CA ARG A 259 4.15 24.04 5.42
C ARG A 259 2.72 24.50 5.30
N ARG A 260 2.50 25.49 4.44
CA ARG A 260 1.17 25.87 4.02
C ARG A 260 0.68 24.88 2.96
N LEU A 261 -0.49 24.28 3.19
CA LEU A 261 -1.21 23.50 2.20
C LEU A 261 -2.08 24.44 1.36
N VAL A 262 -1.90 24.38 0.05
CA VAL A 262 -2.60 25.19 -0.94
C VAL A 262 -3.53 24.28 -1.73
N GLU A 263 -4.82 24.36 -1.47
CA GLU A 263 -5.86 23.51 -2.06
C GLU A 263 -7.27 24.15 -1.93
N GLY A 264 -8.15 23.85 -2.88
CA GLY A 264 -9.58 24.13 -2.80
C GLY A 264 -10.04 25.55 -3.13
N ASP A 265 -9.14 26.52 -3.31
CA ASP A 265 -9.49 27.83 -3.88
C ASP A 265 -9.36 27.84 -5.42
N ASN A 266 -9.89 28.89 -6.08
CA ASN A 266 -9.83 29.03 -7.54
C ASN A 266 -8.39 28.94 -8.08
N GLY A 267 -8.14 27.99 -8.98
CA GLY A 267 -6.81 27.75 -9.57
C GLY A 267 -5.85 26.93 -8.71
N GLN A 268 -6.27 26.48 -7.53
CA GLN A 268 -5.50 25.56 -6.68
C GLN A 268 -5.89 24.09 -6.94
N PRO A 269 -5.04 23.12 -6.55
CA PRO A 269 -5.37 21.70 -6.60
C PRO A 269 -6.66 21.36 -5.83
N ILE A 270 -7.29 20.25 -6.21
CA ILE A 270 -8.49 19.75 -5.53
C ILE A 270 -8.07 19.30 -4.12
N CYS A 271 -8.95 19.52 -3.14
CA CYS A 271 -8.71 19.10 -1.77
C CYS A 271 -8.36 17.61 -1.69
N GLY A 272 -7.23 17.28 -1.06
CA GLY A 272 -6.75 15.92 -0.94
C GLY A 272 -5.87 15.39 -2.08
N ASP A 273 -5.71 16.14 -3.20
CA ASP A 273 -4.75 15.79 -4.27
C ASP A 273 -3.33 15.61 -3.73
N TRP A 274 -2.98 16.37 -2.68
CA TRP A 274 -1.69 16.32 -2.00
C TRP A 274 -1.31 14.91 -1.51
N ALA A 275 -2.29 14.04 -1.23
CA ALA A 275 -2.05 12.71 -0.68
C ALA A 275 -1.28 11.78 -1.63
N VAL A 276 -1.32 12.02 -2.94
CA VAL A 276 -0.59 11.23 -3.93
C VAL A 276 0.62 12.02 -4.40
N ASP A 277 1.83 11.44 -4.28
CA ASP A 277 3.03 12.10 -4.80
C ASP A 277 3.05 12.12 -6.32
N LYS A 278 3.47 13.25 -6.88
CA LYS A 278 3.77 13.42 -8.29
C LYS A 278 5.04 12.69 -8.71
N GLN A 279 5.95 12.44 -7.76
CA GLN A 279 7.18 11.67 -8.00
C GLN A 279 6.94 10.16 -7.97
N TRP A 280 5.82 9.67 -7.44
CA TRP A 280 5.55 8.24 -7.47
C TRP A 280 5.24 7.78 -8.91
N PRO A 281 5.79 6.63 -9.35
CA PRO A 281 6.40 5.56 -8.54
C PRO A 281 7.93 5.58 -8.44
N GLU A 282 8.59 6.70 -8.77
CA GLU A 282 10.04 6.77 -8.75
C GLU A 282 10.60 6.46 -7.36
N TRP A 283 11.64 5.62 -7.34
CA TRP A 283 12.28 5.22 -6.09
C TRP A 283 13.32 6.25 -5.67
N ASN A 284 12.97 7.04 -4.66
CA ASN A 284 13.89 7.97 -4.02
C ASN A 284 14.31 7.45 -2.64
N LYS A 285 15.62 7.24 -2.48
CA LYS A 285 16.22 6.78 -1.22
C LYS A 285 16.16 7.84 -0.13
N ASP A 286 16.28 9.10 -0.52
CA ASP A 286 16.31 10.23 0.40
C ASP A 286 14.95 10.89 0.54
N PHE A 287 14.80 11.66 1.61
CA PHE A 287 13.66 12.52 1.81
C PHE A 287 13.71 13.67 0.79
N ALA A 288 12.76 13.68 -0.14
CA ALA A 288 12.49 14.82 -1.00
C ALA A 288 11.22 15.49 -0.46
N PRO A 289 11.30 16.69 0.15
CA PRO A 289 10.10 17.42 0.53
C PRO A 289 9.24 17.71 -0.70
N SER A 290 7.91 17.76 -0.54
CA SER A 290 6.97 18.03 -1.63
C SER A 290 7.17 19.44 -2.19
N SER A 291 8.00 19.55 -3.24
CA SER A 291 8.34 20.75 -4.01
C SER A 291 9.09 21.88 -3.27
N PRO A 292 9.83 22.75 -4.00
CA PRO A 292 10.66 23.78 -3.40
C PRO A 292 9.80 24.92 -2.86
N LEU A 293 10.39 25.64 -1.91
CA LEU A 293 9.91 26.92 -1.39
C LEU A 293 9.49 27.85 -2.56
N PRO A 294 8.42 28.66 -2.43
CA PRO A 294 8.38 29.91 -3.15
C PRO A 294 9.57 30.80 -2.74
#